data_AF-A0A0J9W090-F1
#
_entry.id   AF-A0A0J9W090-F1
#
_cell.length_a   1.000
_cell.length_b   1.000
_cell.length_c   1.000
_cell.angle_alpha   90.00
_cell.angle_beta   90.00
_cell.angle_gamma   90.00
#
_symmetry.space_group_name_H-M   'P 1'
#
loop_
_entity.id
_entity.type
_entity.pdbx_description
1 polymer ?
#
loop_
_entity_poly.entity_id
_entity_poly.type
_entity_poly.pdbx_seq_one_letter_code
_entity_poly.pdbx_strand_id
1 'polypeptide(L)'
;MIEKMVEQISKYWPPGPPAMQQMESKDPDILQYYQQWGFDIYRTYYGPGSDEAWGKLLYALKHQTRLAFGHYDGREDADQRHVDILEDLFYLDARADKSLLDGLDVQGIRKFCRHENTDKDRVMSVSIHDYVLLADESTLKDVSGREFVVKAVSLDWKRGHRGWGWMRIPTGYLLDLWQLLMLNSMRTELAIDFDGPEEDLGDYVWPGDLTLNNTGSYSEIRQFLKHYSGQSPRRSLECDKEA
;
A
#
# COMPACT_ATOMS: atom_id res chain seq x y z
N MET A 1 6.14 13.96 -8.44
CA MET A 1 5.49 12.70 -8.01
C MET A 1 3.98 12.89 -7.95
N ILE A 2 3.49 13.84 -7.15
CA ILE A 2 2.07 14.19 -6.99
C ILE A 2 1.34 14.44 -8.33
N GLU A 3 1.87 15.26 -9.22
CA GLU A 3 1.24 15.52 -10.53
C GLU A 3 1.01 14.24 -11.34
N LYS A 4 2.00 13.34 -11.37
CA LYS A 4 1.87 12.05 -12.06
C LYS A 4 0.80 11.15 -11.43
N MET A 5 0.63 11.21 -10.11
CA MET A 5 -0.46 10.49 -9.42
C MET A 5 -1.82 11.04 -9.84
N VAL A 6 -1.96 12.37 -9.88
CA VAL A 6 -3.20 13.03 -10.33
C VAL A 6 -3.53 12.66 -11.78
N GLU A 7 -2.53 12.67 -12.67
CA GLU A 7 -2.68 12.21 -14.05
C GLU A 7 -3.18 10.76 -14.14
N GLN A 8 -2.62 9.86 -13.31
CA GLN A 8 -2.98 8.45 -13.26
C GLN A 8 -4.44 8.22 -12.85
N ILE A 9 -4.99 9.08 -11.98
CA ILE A 9 -6.37 8.97 -11.48
C ILE A 9 -7.37 9.81 -12.31
N SER A 10 -6.92 10.47 -13.36
CA SER A 10 -7.79 11.26 -14.25
C SER A 10 -8.72 10.35 -15.05
N LYS A 11 -10.01 10.71 -15.12
CA LYS A 11 -11.00 10.00 -15.96
C LYS A 11 -10.76 10.19 -17.47
N TYR A 12 -9.97 11.20 -17.84
CA TYR A 12 -9.82 11.63 -19.23
C TYR A 12 -8.36 11.52 -19.65
N TRP A 13 -7.80 10.31 -19.76
CA TRP A 13 -6.41 10.12 -20.22
C TRP A 13 -6.34 9.60 -21.68
N PRO A 14 -5.61 10.28 -22.60
CA PRO A 14 -4.96 11.57 -22.43
C PRO A 14 -6.01 12.71 -22.36
N PRO A 15 -5.74 13.77 -21.58
CA PRO A 15 -6.72 14.84 -21.39
C PRO A 15 -6.92 15.60 -22.70
N GLY A 16 -8.17 15.64 -23.14
CA GLY A 16 -8.57 16.49 -24.25
C GLY A 16 -8.46 17.98 -23.87
N PRO A 17 -8.46 18.90 -24.85
CA PRO A 17 -8.39 20.35 -24.58
C PRO A 17 -9.36 20.87 -23.51
N PRO A 18 -10.63 20.40 -23.41
CA PRO A 18 -11.54 20.82 -22.36
C PRO A 18 -11.17 20.32 -20.96
N ALA A 19 -10.64 19.09 -20.86
CA ALA A 19 -10.17 18.53 -19.60
C ALA A 19 -8.91 19.25 -19.12
N MET A 20 -7.98 19.59 -20.03
CA MET A 20 -6.80 20.39 -19.69
C MET A 20 -7.18 21.77 -19.14
N GLN A 21 -8.11 22.49 -19.78
CA GLN A 21 -8.59 23.79 -19.28
C GLN A 21 -9.28 23.69 -17.91
N GLN A 22 -9.98 22.59 -17.63
CA GLN A 22 -10.68 22.39 -16.37
C GLN A 22 -9.73 21.99 -15.24
N MET A 23 -8.72 21.17 -15.53
CA MET A 23 -7.61 20.86 -14.60
C MET A 23 -6.82 22.12 -14.23
N GLU A 24 -6.69 23.07 -15.15
CA GLU A 24 -6.07 24.39 -14.90
C GLU A 24 -7.01 25.38 -14.19
N SER A 25 -8.32 25.10 -14.14
CA SER A 25 -9.34 26.01 -13.59
C SER A 25 -9.56 25.82 -12.08
N LYS A 26 -10.05 26.85 -11.39
CA LYS A 26 -10.48 26.77 -9.97
C LYS A 26 -11.92 26.24 -9.84
N ASP A 27 -12.24 25.15 -10.54
CA ASP A 27 -13.59 24.56 -10.51
C ASP A 27 -13.93 24.06 -9.10
N PRO A 28 -15.08 24.46 -8.50
CA PRO A 28 -15.51 23.94 -7.20
C PRO A 28 -15.81 22.43 -7.20
N ASP A 29 -16.13 21.83 -8.35
CA ASP A 29 -16.46 20.40 -8.47
C ASP A 29 -15.33 19.59 -9.11
N ILE A 30 -14.08 20.04 -8.97
CA ILE A 30 -12.89 19.46 -9.60
C ILE A 30 -12.72 17.95 -9.36
N LEU A 31 -13.21 17.41 -8.22
CA LEU A 31 -13.14 15.99 -7.90
C LEU A 31 -13.90 15.09 -8.90
N GLN A 32 -14.93 15.61 -9.59
CA GLN A 32 -15.71 14.83 -10.54
C GLN A 32 -14.89 14.34 -11.75
N TYR A 33 -13.76 14.98 -12.03
CA TYR A 33 -12.86 14.67 -13.15
C TYR A 33 -11.87 13.55 -12.84
N TYR A 34 -11.83 13.10 -11.60
CA TYR A 34 -10.89 12.10 -11.11
C TYR A 34 -11.62 10.89 -10.55
N GLN A 35 -10.95 9.75 -10.58
CA GLN A 35 -11.41 8.51 -9.97
C GLN A 35 -10.86 8.40 -8.54
N GLN A 36 -11.59 7.69 -7.69
CA GLN A 36 -11.01 7.26 -6.41
C GLN A 36 -9.83 6.33 -6.67
N TRP A 37 -8.87 6.34 -5.75
CA TRP A 37 -7.66 5.53 -5.86
C TRP A 37 -7.26 4.89 -4.54
N GLY A 38 -6.54 3.78 -4.60
CA GLY A 38 -5.98 3.14 -3.41
C GLY A 38 -5.95 1.62 -3.51
N PHE A 39 -6.21 0.93 -2.40
CA PHE A 39 -5.90 -0.49 -2.28
C PHE A 39 -7.11 -1.33 -1.90
N ASP A 40 -7.22 -2.52 -2.51
CA ASP A 40 -8.02 -3.61 -1.99
C ASP A 40 -7.31 -4.24 -0.80
N ILE A 41 -8.04 -4.48 0.28
CA ILE A 41 -7.53 -5.17 1.47
C ILE A 41 -8.41 -6.36 1.81
N TYR A 42 -7.79 -7.54 1.86
CA TYR A 42 -8.46 -8.80 2.10
C TYR A 42 -8.20 -9.29 3.52
N ARG A 43 -9.28 -9.52 4.26
CA ARG A 43 -9.25 -10.17 5.58
C ARG A 43 -9.40 -11.67 5.40
N THR A 44 -8.44 -12.44 5.90
CA THR A 44 -8.48 -13.92 5.81
C THR A 44 -8.52 -14.63 7.16
N TYR A 45 -8.53 -13.86 8.26
CA TYR A 45 -8.63 -14.42 9.61
C TYR A 45 -9.84 -13.88 10.37
N TYR A 46 -10.61 -14.81 10.96
CA TYR A 46 -11.89 -14.54 11.63
C TYR A 46 -11.97 -15.16 13.04
N GLY A 47 -10.82 -15.37 13.70
CA GLY A 47 -10.74 -15.88 15.07
C GLY A 47 -11.10 -14.84 16.15
N PRO A 48 -11.09 -15.23 17.44
CA PRO A 48 -11.43 -14.32 18.55
C PRO A 48 -10.59 -13.04 18.55
N GLY A 49 -11.24 -11.88 18.75
CA GLY A 49 -10.58 -10.56 18.80
C GLY A 49 -10.22 -9.96 17.43
N SER A 50 -10.36 -10.73 16.33
CA SER A 50 -9.97 -10.27 14.99
C SER A 50 -10.87 -9.17 14.43
N ASP A 51 -12.14 -9.07 14.82
CA ASP A 51 -13.04 -8.00 14.38
C ASP A 51 -12.57 -6.61 14.86
N GLU A 52 -12.15 -6.53 16.12
CA GLU A 52 -11.63 -5.28 16.69
C GLU A 52 -10.29 -4.90 16.05
N ALA A 53 -9.40 -5.89 15.87
CA ALA A 53 -8.13 -5.67 15.19
C ALA A 53 -8.33 -5.21 13.74
N TRP A 54 -9.28 -5.81 13.02
CA TRP A 54 -9.63 -5.43 11.66
C TRP A 54 -10.11 -3.98 11.58
N GLY A 55 -11.03 -3.57 12.47
CA GLY A 55 -11.49 -2.19 12.53
C GLY A 55 -10.36 -1.18 12.81
N LYS A 56 -9.45 -1.52 13.73
CA LYS A 56 -8.26 -0.71 14.04
C LYS A 56 -7.30 -0.61 12.85
N LEU A 57 -7.09 -1.72 12.13
CA LEU A 57 -6.24 -1.75 10.95
C LEU A 57 -6.77 -0.82 9.85
N LEU A 58 -8.06 -0.95 9.50
CA LEU A 58 -8.69 -0.09 8.49
C LEU A 58 -8.64 1.39 8.88
N TYR A 59 -8.88 1.69 10.15
CA TYR A 59 -8.77 3.05 10.67
C TYR A 59 -7.34 3.57 10.54
N ALA A 60 -6.34 2.79 10.96
CA ALA A 60 -4.93 3.17 10.90
C ALA A 60 -4.47 3.43 9.45
N LEU A 61 -4.74 2.51 8.52
CA LEU A 61 -4.39 2.65 7.10
C LEU A 61 -4.98 3.94 6.52
N LYS A 62 -6.28 4.20 6.75
CA LYS A 62 -6.94 5.40 6.22
C LYS A 62 -6.39 6.68 6.84
N HIS A 63 -6.25 6.70 8.16
CA HIS A 63 -5.84 7.90 8.88
C HIS A 63 -4.37 8.23 8.62
N GLN A 64 -3.48 7.24 8.65
CA GLN A 64 -2.06 7.45 8.43
C GLN A 64 -1.74 7.78 6.97
N THR A 65 -2.45 7.21 5.99
CA THR A 65 -2.28 7.63 4.59
C THR A 65 -2.60 9.12 4.40
N ARG A 66 -3.65 9.62 5.07
CA ARG A 66 -3.96 11.06 5.08
C ARG A 66 -2.85 11.88 5.73
N LEU A 67 -2.37 11.47 6.91
CA LEU A 67 -1.26 12.15 7.58
C LEU A 67 0.04 12.16 6.75
N ALA A 68 0.29 11.13 5.94
CA ALA A 68 1.47 11.07 5.07
C ALA A 68 1.50 12.20 4.02
N PHE A 69 0.34 12.72 3.61
CA PHE A 69 0.27 13.89 2.72
C PHE A 69 0.80 15.17 3.36
N GLY A 70 0.86 15.25 4.71
CA GLY A 70 1.49 16.35 5.43
C GLY A 70 2.98 16.55 5.10
N HIS A 71 3.61 15.58 4.42
CA HIS A 71 4.93 15.80 3.81
C HIS A 71 4.95 16.98 2.84
N TYR A 72 3.86 17.20 2.10
CA TYR A 72 3.77 18.19 1.02
C TYR A 72 3.27 19.56 1.50
N ASP A 73 2.79 19.67 2.73
CA ASP A 73 2.25 20.91 3.28
C ASP A 73 3.26 22.07 3.19
N GLY A 74 2.87 23.12 2.45
CA GLY A 74 3.67 24.35 2.31
C GLY A 74 4.96 24.20 1.51
N ARG A 75 5.16 23.07 0.81
CA ARG A 75 6.29 22.91 -0.10
C ARG A 75 6.04 23.61 -1.44
N GLU A 76 7.06 24.28 -1.97
CA GLU A 76 6.97 24.99 -3.26
C GLU A 76 6.97 24.04 -4.47
N ASP A 77 7.46 22.81 -4.31
CA ASP A 77 7.59 21.80 -5.37
C ASP A 77 6.37 20.87 -5.50
N ALA A 78 5.29 21.15 -4.76
CA ALA A 78 4.03 20.43 -4.84
C ALA A 78 2.85 21.40 -4.98
N ASP A 79 1.98 21.16 -5.96
CA ASP A 79 0.70 21.86 -6.03
C ASP A 79 -0.22 21.35 -4.93
N GLN A 80 -0.52 22.19 -3.95
CA GLN A 80 -1.39 21.84 -2.82
C GLN A 80 -2.77 21.35 -3.29
N ARG A 81 -3.30 21.86 -4.42
CA ARG A 81 -4.58 21.35 -4.94
C ARG A 81 -4.49 19.90 -5.37
N HIS A 82 -3.36 19.52 -5.98
CA HIS A 82 -3.13 18.12 -6.36
C HIS A 82 -2.98 17.23 -5.12
N VAL A 83 -2.35 17.73 -4.07
CA VAL A 83 -2.27 17.05 -2.77
C VAL A 83 -3.67 16.83 -2.20
N ASP A 84 -4.48 17.88 -2.12
CA ASP A 84 -5.85 17.84 -1.58
C ASP A 84 -6.74 16.87 -2.38
N ILE A 85 -6.66 16.89 -3.72
CA ILE A 85 -7.39 15.96 -4.60
C ILE A 85 -7.01 14.51 -4.29
N LEU A 86 -5.71 14.21 -4.17
CA LEU A 86 -5.25 12.85 -3.89
C LEU A 86 -5.68 12.40 -2.48
N GLU A 87 -5.58 13.28 -1.48
CA GLU A 87 -6.00 12.97 -0.12
C GLU A 87 -7.52 12.66 -0.04
N ASP A 88 -8.35 13.49 -0.69
CA ASP A 88 -9.81 13.36 -0.68
C ASP A 88 -10.31 12.11 -1.42
N LEU A 89 -9.60 11.71 -2.48
CA LEU A 89 -9.98 10.59 -3.33
C LEU A 89 -9.39 9.25 -2.88
N PHE A 90 -8.59 9.23 -1.82
CA PHE A 90 -8.04 7.98 -1.27
C PHE A 90 -9.16 7.05 -0.76
N TYR A 91 -9.11 5.80 -1.20
CA TYR A 91 -10.10 4.77 -0.93
C TYR A 91 -9.44 3.42 -0.60
N LEU A 92 -10.00 2.75 0.41
CA LEU A 92 -9.64 1.37 0.76
C LEU A 92 -10.85 0.49 0.54
N ASP A 93 -10.70 -0.53 -0.30
CA ASP A 93 -11.77 -1.48 -0.55
C ASP A 93 -11.63 -2.70 0.35
N ALA A 94 -12.42 -2.73 1.42
CA ALA A 94 -12.31 -3.72 2.48
C ALA A 94 -13.11 -4.98 2.17
N ARG A 95 -12.41 -6.08 1.83
CA ARG A 95 -12.98 -7.39 1.50
C ARG A 95 -12.90 -8.32 2.71
N ALA A 96 -14.06 -8.67 3.28
CA ALA A 96 -14.15 -9.44 4.53
C ALA A 96 -15.24 -10.53 4.52
N ASP A 97 -15.59 -11.08 3.35
CA ASP A 97 -16.51 -12.21 3.26
C ASP A 97 -15.84 -13.50 3.76
N LYS A 98 -16.20 -13.90 4.98
CA LYS A 98 -15.68 -15.08 5.65
C LYS A 98 -15.86 -16.36 4.82
N SER A 99 -16.97 -16.50 4.08
CA SER A 99 -17.26 -17.73 3.33
C SER A 99 -16.28 -17.96 2.17
N LEU A 100 -15.68 -16.87 1.67
CA LEU A 100 -14.76 -16.89 0.54
C LEU A 100 -13.29 -16.80 0.97
N LEU A 101 -13.00 -16.10 2.07
CA LEU A 101 -11.65 -15.65 2.40
C LEU A 101 -11.03 -16.34 3.63
N ASP A 102 -11.81 -17.01 4.47
CA ASP A 102 -11.29 -17.60 5.71
C ASP A 102 -10.18 -18.62 5.45
N GLY A 103 -9.04 -18.43 6.11
CA GLY A 103 -7.87 -19.31 6.01
C GLY A 103 -7.03 -19.16 4.74
N LEU A 104 -7.34 -18.22 3.84
CA LEU A 104 -6.49 -17.98 2.67
C LEU A 104 -5.15 -17.36 3.09
N ASP A 105 -4.06 -18.00 2.63
CA ASP A 105 -2.70 -17.48 2.71
C ASP A 105 -2.35 -16.59 1.49
N VAL A 106 -1.11 -16.13 1.40
CA VAL A 106 -0.61 -15.33 0.27
C VAL A 106 -0.86 -16.02 -1.08
N GLN A 107 -0.66 -17.33 -1.17
CA GLN A 107 -0.89 -18.06 -2.42
C GLN A 107 -2.38 -18.20 -2.74
N GLY A 108 -3.21 -18.41 -1.71
CA GLY A 108 -4.66 -18.43 -1.80
C GLY A 108 -5.22 -17.13 -2.34
N ILE A 109 -4.76 -15.99 -1.81
CA ILE A 109 -5.17 -14.66 -2.26
C ILE A 109 -4.75 -14.40 -3.70
N ARG A 110 -3.51 -14.74 -4.08
CA ARG A 110 -3.06 -14.67 -5.48
C ARG A 110 -3.95 -15.45 -6.44
N LYS A 111 -4.49 -16.61 -6.02
CA LYS A 111 -5.40 -17.42 -6.84
C LYS A 111 -6.81 -16.85 -6.86
N PHE A 112 -7.28 -16.34 -5.72
CA PHE A 112 -8.59 -15.73 -5.55
C PHE A 112 -8.74 -14.50 -6.46
N CYS A 113 -7.81 -13.54 -6.34
CA CYS A 113 -7.88 -12.27 -7.09
C CYS A 113 -7.81 -12.44 -8.61
N ARG A 114 -7.20 -13.51 -9.14
CA ARG A 114 -7.19 -13.79 -10.59
C ARG A 114 -8.57 -14.02 -11.19
N HIS A 115 -9.52 -14.43 -10.37
CA HIS A 115 -10.89 -14.77 -10.79
C HIS A 115 -11.94 -13.80 -10.22
N GLU A 116 -11.51 -12.85 -9.39
CA GLU A 116 -12.38 -11.84 -8.83
C GLU A 116 -12.61 -10.74 -9.86
N ASN A 117 -13.85 -10.26 -9.94
CA ASN A 117 -14.17 -9.12 -10.78
C ASN A 117 -13.85 -7.85 -9.99
N THR A 118 -12.83 -7.11 -10.43
CA THR A 118 -12.43 -5.86 -9.78
C THR A 118 -13.39 -4.74 -10.15
N ASP A 119 -13.58 -3.80 -9.24
CA ASP A 119 -14.30 -2.55 -9.51
C ASP A 119 -13.57 -1.80 -10.62
N LYS A 120 -14.25 -1.55 -11.75
CA LYS A 120 -13.67 -0.86 -12.92
C LYS A 120 -13.81 0.65 -12.84
N ASP A 121 -14.57 1.16 -11.89
CA ASP A 121 -14.88 2.59 -11.80
C ASP A 121 -13.83 3.36 -10.97
N ARG A 122 -12.86 2.64 -10.39
CA ARG A 122 -11.81 3.17 -9.52
C ARG A 122 -10.42 2.76 -9.99
N VAL A 123 -9.43 3.59 -9.67
CA VAL A 123 -8.02 3.32 -9.93
C VAL A 123 -7.45 2.58 -8.73
N MET A 124 -7.69 1.27 -8.69
CA MET A 124 -7.24 0.41 -7.60
C MET A 124 -5.87 -0.20 -7.93
N SER A 125 -5.02 -0.35 -6.91
CA SER A 125 -3.69 -0.95 -7.02
C SER A 125 -3.74 -2.36 -7.62
N VAL A 126 -4.82 -3.10 -7.42
CA VAL A 126 -5.01 -4.42 -8.04
C VAL A 126 -5.05 -4.34 -9.57
N SER A 127 -5.66 -3.29 -10.13
CA SER A 127 -5.89 -3.17 -11.57
C SER A 127 -4.73 -2.50 -12.31
N ILE A 128 -3.96 -1.66 -11.63
CA ILE A 128 -2.90 -0.85 -12.25
C ILE A 128 -1.49 -1.30 -11.87
N HIS A 129 -1.33 -1.98 -10.74
CA HIS A 129 -0.05 -2.38 -10.21
C HIS A 129 0.05 -3.88 -9.92
N ASP A 130 -1.06 -4.63 -9.96
CA ASP A 130 -1.12 -6.04 -9.55
C ASP A 130 -0.74 -6.24 -8.08
N TYR A 131 -1.19 -5.32 -7.21
CA TYR A 131 -0.94 -5.36 -5.76
C TYR A 131 -2.22 -5.28 -4.94
N VAL A 132 -2.23 -6.05 -3.85
CA VAL A 132 -3.29 -6.03 -2.84
C VAL A 132 -2.70 -6.00 -1.43
N LEU A 133 -3.52 -5.62 -0.46
CA LEU A 133 -3.19 -5.72 0.95
C LEU A 133 -3.84 -6.98 1.55
N LEU A 134 -3.13 -7.64 2.46
CA LEU A 134 -3.59 -8.85 3.13
C LEU A 134 -3.51 -8.68 4.65
N ALA A 135 -4.63 -8.95 5.31
CA ALA A 135 -4.78 -9.03 6.74
C ALA A 135 -5.10 -10.47 7.16
N ASP A 136 -4.04 -11.25 7.34
CA ASP A 136 -4.09 -12.62 7.85
C ASP A 136 -3.98 -12.68 9.38
N GLU A 137 -3.88 -13.88 9.93
CA GLU A 137 -3.81 -14.08 11.39
C GLU A 137 -2.64 -13.32 12.04
N SER A 138 -1.45 -13.38 11.42
CA SER A 138 -0.27 -12.68 11.93
C SER A 138 -0.49 -11.17 11.95
N THR A 139 -1.01 -10.62 10.86
CA THR A 139 -1.27 -9.20 10.70
C THR A 139 -2.26 -8.68 11.76
N LEU A 140 -3.36 -9.41 11.98
CA LEU A 140 -4.38 -8.99 12.95
C LEU A 140 -3.90 -9.15 14.40
N LYS A 141 -3.06 -10.16 14.69
CA LYS A 141 -2.41 -10.29 16.01
C LYS A 141 -1.43 -9.14 16.27
N ASP A 142 -0.67 -8.70 15.28
CA ASP A 142 0.22 -7.55 15.38
C ASP A 142 -0.56 -6.29 15.74
N VAL A 143 -1.68 -6.04 15.05
CA VAL A 143 -2.55 -4.88 15.31
C VAL A 143 -3.15 -4.94 16.72
N SER A 144 -3.56 -6.13 17.19
CA SER A 144 -3.96 -6.32 18.59
C SER A 144 -2.83 -6.00 19.57
N GLY A 145 -1.58 -6.34 19.20
CA GLY A 145 -0.34 -6.02 19.90
C GLY A 145 0.12 -4.56 19.77
N ARG A 146 -0.63 -3.70 19.05
CA ARG A 146 -0.29 -2.30 18.73
C ARG A 146 0.89 -2.15 17.76
N GLU A 147 1.20 -3.18 16.98
CA GLU A 147 2.05 -3.10 15.81
C GLU A 147 1.17 -2.94 14.58
N PHE A 148 1.13 -1.72 14.03
CA PHE A 148 0.29 -1.40 12.87
C PHE A 148 1.03 -1.68 11.57
N VAL A 149 0.96 -2.93 11.13
CA VAL A 149 1.52 -3.41 9.87
C VAL A 149 0.46 -4.10 9.04
N VAL A 150 0.69 -4.21 7.73
CA VAL A 150 -0.13 -4.97 6.79
C VAL A 150 0.77 -5.67 5.78
N LYS A 151 0.35 -6.79 5.20
CA LYS A 151 1.10 -7.43 4.12
C LYS A 151 0.72 -6.80 2.78
N ALA A 152 1.69 -6.23 2.08
CA ALA A 152 1.56 -5.89 0.66
C ALA A 152 1.92 -7.13 -0.16
N VAL A 153 1.07 -7.50 -1.13
CA VAL A 153 1.20 -8.74 -1.90
C VAL A 153 1.12 -8.42 -3.39
N SER A 154 2.16 -8.80 -4.14
CA SER A 154 2.15 -8.83 -5.60
C SER A 154 1.37 -10.05 -6.09
N LEU A 155 0.42 -9.82 -7.00
CA LEU A 155 -0.36 -10.87 -7.66
C LEU A 155 0.41 -11.55 -8.81
N ASP A 156 1.30 -10.78 -9.45
CA ASP A 156 2.06 -11.19 -10.63
C ASP A 156 3.43 -11.80 -10.33
N TRP A 157 3.84 -11.82 -9.07
CA TRP A 157 5.06 -12.51 -8.65
C TRP A 157 5.01 -14.02 -8.96
N LYS A 158 6.12 -14.53 -9.49
CA LYS A 158 6.30 -15.94 -9.85
C LYS A 158 7.52 -16.51 -9.15
N ARG A 159 7.44 -17.80 -8.81
CA ARG A 159 8.58 -18.53 -8.24
C ARG A 159 9.81 -18.38 -9.14
N GLY A 160 10.92 -17.96 -8.56
CA GLY A 160 12.18 -17.69 -9.27
C GLY A 160 12.43 -16.21 -9.57
N HIS A 161 11.45 -15.33 -9.35
CA HIS A 161 11.72 -13.90 -9.21
C HIS A 161 12.44 -13.64 -7.88
N ARG A 162 13.13 -12.50 -7.77
CA ARG A 162 13.74 -12.09 -6.50
C ARG A 162 12.67 -11.88 -5.42
N GLY A 163 13.09 -12.05 -4.17
CA GLY A 163 12.22 -11.97 -3.01
C GLY A 163 11.08 -12.98 -3.05
N TRP A 164 9.97 -12.62 -2.42
CA TRP A 164 8.82 -13.53 -2.21
C TRP A 164 7.51 -12.96 -2.76
N GLY A 165 7.57 -11.74 -3.32
CA GLY A 165 6.44 -11.01 -3.88
C GLY A 165 5.42 -10.61 -2.83
N TRP A 166 5.82 -10.55 -1.57
CA TRP A 166 5.06 -9.95 -0.49
C TRP A 166 6.01 -9.43 0.58
N MET A 167 5.52 -8.46 1.37
CA MET A 167 6.30 -7.79 2.41
C MET A 167 5.35 -7.25 3.49
N ARG A 168 5.73 -7.31 4.77
CA ARG A 168 5.03 -6.55 5.83
C ARG A 168 5.45 -5.09 5.71
N ILE A 169 4.48 -4.20 5.57
CA ILE A 169 4.71 -2.75 5.50
C ILE A 169 4.01 -2.05 6.67
N PRO A 170 4.57 -0.95 7.19
CA PRO A 170 3.84 -0.09 8.11
C PRO A 170 2.55 0.43 7.47
N THR A 171 1.48 0.58 8.24
CA THR A 171 0.22 1.14 7.75
C THR A 171 0.36 2.59 7.28
N GLY A 172 1.37 3.32 7.78
CA GLY A 172 1.71 4.68 7.33
C GLY A 172 2.41 4.78 5.99
N TYR A 173 2.89 3.66 5.44
CA TYR A 173 3.74 3.64 4.25
C TYR A 173 2.95 3.36 2.96
N LEU A 174 1.61 3.42 2.98
CA LEU A 174 0.79 3.17 1.79
C LEU A 174 1.02 4.16 0.66
N LEU A 175 1.22 5.44 0.98
CA LEU A 175 1.52 6.46 -0.02
C LEU A 175 2.90 6.21 -0.66
N ASP A 176 3.89 5.85 0.16
CA ASP A 176 5.22 5.45 -0.32
C ASP A 176 5.15 4.19 -1.21
N LEU A 177 4.36 3.18 -0.80
CA LEU A 177 4.14 1.98 -1.62
C LEU A 177 3.54 2.34 -2.98
N TRP A 178 2.49 3.17 -3.02
CA TRP A 178 1.87 3.61 -4.27
C TRP A 178 2.90 4.28 -5.20
N GLN A 179 3.67 5.23 -4.67
CA GLN A 179 4.69 5.95 -5.41
C GLN A 179 5.78 5.01 -5.95
N LEU A 180 6.18 4.01 -5.16
CA LEU A 180 7.14 3.00 -5.60
C LEU A 180 6.60 2.15 -6.74
N LEU A 181 5.34 1.73 -6.67
CA LEU A 181 4.69 0.94 -7.70
C LEU A 181 4.57 1.73 -9.02
N MET A 182 4.29 3.03 -8.94
CA MET A 182 4.32 3.91 -10.10
C MET A 182 5.72 4.03 -10.72
N LEU A 183 6.77 4.15 -9.91
CA LEU A 183 8.16 4.20 -10.39
C LEU A 183 8.57 2.88 -11.06
N ASN A 184 7.97 1.77 -10.64
CA ASN A 184 8.24 0.41 -11.13
C ASN A 184 7.11 -0.12 -12.04
N SER A 185 6.36 0.75 -12.72
CA SER A 185 5.15 0.37 -13.48
C SER A 185 5.34 -0.74 -14.52
N MET A 186 6.56 -0.93 -15.03
CA MET A 186 6.88 -1.98 -15.99
C MET A 186 7.11 -3.36 -15.33
N ARG A 187 7.43 -3.37 -14.03
CA ARG A 187 7.88 -4.52 -13.26
C ARG A 187 7.54 -4.40 -11.77
N THR A 188 6.26 -4.20 -11.48
CA THR A 188 5.78 -3.98 -10.11
C THR A 188 6.04 -5.19 -9.22
N GLU A 189 6.13 -6.40 -9.77
CA GLU A 189 6.40 -7.64 -9.03
C GLU A 189 7.77 -7.67 -8.34
N LEU A 190 8.66 -6.75 -8.70
CA LEU A 190 9.96 -6.54 -8.05
C LEU A 190 10.03 -5.29 -7.17
N ALA A 191 8.96 -4.49 -7.08
CA ALA A 191 9.00 -3.22 -6.36
C ALA A 191 9.36 -3.40 -4.87
N ILE A 192 8.81 -4.44 -4.23
CA ILE A 192 9.17 -4.81 -2.85
C ILE A 192 9.96 -6.12 -2.86
N ASP A 193 11.28 -6.01 -2.80
CA ASP A 193 12.20 -7.14 -2.75
C ASP A 193 12.71 -7.41 -1.32
N PHE A 194 13.06 -8.66 -1.04
CA PHE A 194 13.65 -9.08 0.22
C PHE A 194 14.77 -10.10 -0.03
N ASP A 195 15.99 -9.71 0.33
CA ASP A 195 17.15 -10.60 0.31
C ASP A 195 17.22 -11.40 1.60
N GLY A 196 16.57 -12.58 1.62
CA GLY A 196 16.61 -13.53 2.72
C GLY A 196 15.56 -14.64 2.59
N PRO A 197 15.55 -15.63 3.50
CA PRO A 197 14.51 -16.65 3.59
C PRO A 197 13.10 -16.05 3.75
N GLU A 198 12.07 -16.70 3.20
CA GLU A 198 10.67 -16.22 3.31
C GLU A 198 10.21 -16.13 4.77
N GLU A 199 10.70 -17.03 5.63
CA GLU A 199 10.38 -17.07 7.06
C GLU A 199 10.76 -15.78 7.80
N ASP A 200 11.83 -15.11 7.37
CA ASP A 200 12.27 -13.84 7.97
C ASP A 200 11.27 -12.71 7.70
N LEU A 201 10.45 -12.80 6.64
CA LEU A 201 9.35 -11.85 6.40
C LEU A 201 8.26 -11.92 7.48
N GLY A 202 8.23 -12.98 8.28
CA GLY A 202 7.39 -13.05 9.47
C GLY A 202 7.70 -11.94 10.46
N ASP A 203 8.97 -11.57 10.60
CA ASP A 203 9.46 -10.59 11.58
C ASP A 203 9.99 -9.29 10.95
N TYR A 204 10.34 -9.33 9.66
CA TYR A 204 10.82 -8.17 8.93
C TYR A 204 9.69 -7.22 8.54
N VAL A 205 9.90 -5.92 8.76
CA VAL A 205 8.99 -4.85 8.36
C VAL A 205 9.74 -3.92 7.41
N TRP A 206 9.10 -3.58 6.30
CA TRP A 206 9.69 -2.75 5.25
C TRP A 206 10.14 -1.39 5.80
N PRO A 207 11.42 -1.00 5.62
CA PRO A 207 11.93 0.28 6.08
C PRO A 207 11.56 1.45 5.15
N GLY A 208 10.89 1.20 4.03
CA GLY A 208 10.75 2.15 2.93
C GLY A 208 11.85 1.96 1.88
N ASP A 209 11.84 2.82 0.86
CA ASP A 209 12.82 2.82 -0.23
C ASP A 209 13.55 4.17 -0.31
N LEU A 210 14.86 4.14 -0.54
CA LEU A 210 15.72 5.34 -0.58
C LEU A 210 15.42 6.26 -1.78
N THR A 211 14.70 5.77 -2.79
CA THR A 211 14.27 6.54 -3.95
C THR A 211 13.02 7.38 -3.69
N LEU A 212 12.35 7.18 -2.54
CA LEU A 212 11.12 7.85 -2.17
C LEU A 212 11.36 9.01 -1.20
N ASN A 213 10.35 9.86 -1.08
CA ASN A 213 10.36 11.02 -0.18
C ASN A 213 10.13 10.65 1.30
N ASN A 214 9.94 9.36 1.60
CA ASN A 214 9.67 8.84 2.94
C ASN A 214 8.46 9.55 3.58
N THR A 215 7.36 9.61 2.83
CA THR A 215 6.11 10.26 3.27
C THR A 215 5.53 9.56 4.51
N GLY A 216 5.80 8.25 4.66
CA GLY A 216 5.38 7.46 5.81
C GLY A 216 5.85 8.02 7.15
N SER A 217 7.02 8.65 7.24
CA SER A 217 7.50 9.26 8.49
C SER A 217 6.62 10.42 9.00
N TYR A 218 5.79 11.03 8.16
CA TYR A 218 4.84 12.08 8.56
C TYR A 218 3.55 11.51 9.18
N SER A 219 3.34 10.21 9.04
CA SER A 219 2.19 9.49 9.58
C SER A 219 2.52 8.67 10.84
N GLU A 220 3.80 8.64 11.23
CA GLU A 220 4.33 7.84 12.32
C GLU A 220 4.54 8.70 13.58
N ILE A 221 4.00 8.24 14.71
CA ILE A 221 4.14 8.94 16.00
C ILE A 221 5.58 8.80 16.54
N ARG A 222 6.28 7.72 16.17
CA ARG A 222 7.63 7.41 16.66
C ARG A 222 8.66 8.18 15.84
N GLN A 223 9.20 9.28 16.35
CA GLN A 223 10.15 10.15 15.63
C GLN A 223 11.57 9.56 15.41
N PHE A 224 11.76 8.24 15.46
CA PHE A 224 13.05 7.61 15.24
C PHE A 224 13.21 7.16 13.79
N LEU A 225 14.46 7.01 13.31
CA LEU A 225 14.79 6.43 11.99
C LEU A 225 14.16 5.03 11.75
N LYS A 226 13.66 4.38 12.80
CA LYS A 226 13.01 3.07 12.79
C LYS A 226 11.74 3.18 13.63
N HIS A 227 10.59 2.97 13.02
CA HIS A 227 9.28 3.03 13.67
C HIS A 227 8.89 1.66 14.24
N TYR A 228 9.37 0.57 13.63
CA TYR A 228 9.06 -0.81 13.99
C TYR A 228 10.33 -1.60 14.33
N SER A 229 10.20 -2.53 15.27
CA SER A 229 11.26 -3.48 15.66
C SER A 229 11.80 -4.27 14.45
N GLY A 230 10.89 -4.70 13.57
CA GLY A 230 11.17 -5.44 12.34
C GLY A 230 11.90 -4.67 11.24
N GLN A 231 12.05 -3.34 11.35
CA GLN A 231 12.84 -2.53 10.39
C GLN A 231 14.35 -2.63 10.67
N SER A 232 14.75 -3.32 11.74
CA SER A 232 16.14 -3.73 11.97
C SER A 232 16.17 -5.03 12.74
N PRO A 233 15.84 -6.14 12.07
CA PRO A 233 15.96 -7.43 12.70
C PRO A 233 17.42 -7.65 13.04
N ARG A 234 17.68 -8.27 14.20
CA ARG A 234 18.97 -8.92 14.43
C ARG A 234 19.03 -10.08 13.44
N ARG A 235 19.62 -9.85 12.26
CA ARG A 235 19.87 -10.93 11.31
C ARG A 235 20.70 -12.00 12.02
N SER A 236 20.20 -13.22 12.07
CA SER A 236 21.04 -14.40 12.31
C SER A 236 22.09 -14.40 11.22
N LEU A 237 23.28 -13.90 11.53
CA LEU A 237 24.46 -14.23 10.75
C LEU A 237 24.71 -15.71 11.00
N GLU A 238 24.07 -16.58 10.21
CA GLU A 238 24.71 -17.85 9.90
C GLU A 238 25.97 -17.48 9.11
N CYS A 239 27.05 -17.20 9.85
CA CYS A 239 28.39 -17.32 9.32
C CYS A 239 28.46 -18.72 8.72
N ASP A 240 28.70 -18.79 7.42
CA ASP A 240 29.29 -19.94 6.75
C ASP A 240 30.45 -20.47 7.62
N LYS A 241 30.12 -21.46 8.45
CA LYS A 241 31.08 -22.37 9.06
C LYS A 241 30.97 -23.65 8.25
N GLU A 242 31.49 -23.62 7.03
CA GLU A 242 31.95 -24.83 6.34
C GLU A 242 32.82 -24.44 5.13
N ALA A 243 34.12 -24.27 5.40
CA ALA A 243 35.25 -24.74 4.59
C ALA A 243 36.55 -24.62 5.39
#